data_AF-A0A2K3JHJ1-F1
#
_entry.id   AF-A0A2K3JHJ1-F1
#
_cell.length_a   1.000
_cell.length_b   1.000
_cell.length_c   1.000
_cell.angle_alpha   90.00
_cell.angle_beta   90.00
_cell.angle_gamma   90.00
#
_symmetry.space_group_name_H-M   'P 1'
#
loop_
_entity.id
_entity.type
_entity.pdbx_description
1 polymer ?
#
loop_
_entity_poly.entity_id
_entity_poly.type
_entity_poly.pdbx_seq_one_letter_code
_entity_poly.pdbx_strand_id
1 'polypeptide(L)'
;NILGTDPTVDDSKLDPDNDGIPTAWEWKWDYDPFTWDDHERLDPDLDGLSNIEEYQMEKWFANPFIQNIYYEVDVMEQGGLFDPPHYLYEESKQGVIERFAEHNIKCFFDDGWPDTPANGGGQLVPHYEKVSFDSGMMLRFYNSYFPDERKGIFRYLVIGHGGGFASPSKNNMPDTVEISYLPSMFYKPALQLFNFALMGLVPTQRGKRIAVGSLILHETTHTCSISRQTCEFEGIDNISYGFYLFPNKQYKATWGQYHSIMNYMYTNGLKTFDLSSGENGPPYDQDDWGMMFVGHFQYNMNFFPESNGGNSAVQSEWIVPEYRYDANLTKQFIDLVGGYSPIDPVKVNWSVYKANENRDQPFAREIKVFAQPKIKTTRQWVLFAEGVVDAQGMLQFYSYADVVEEVIG
;
A
#
# COMPACT_ATOMS: atom_id res chain seq x y z
N ASN A 1 36.72 15.13 0.82
CA ASN A 1 36.19 14.28 1.90
C ASN A 1 35.01 15.04 2.46
N ILE A 2 33.80 14.66 2.05
CA ILE A 2 32.59 15.44 2.32
C ILE A 2 32.07 15.18 3.74
N LEU A 3 32.08 13.91 4.17
CA LEU A 3 31.67 13.50 5.53
C LEU A 3 32.72 13.77 6.61
N GLY A 4 33.94 14.17 6.25
CA GLY A 4 35.02 14.38 7.23
C GLY A 4 35.55 13.09 7.88
N THR A 5 35.18 11.91 7.37
CA THR A 5 35.60 10.60 7.89
C THR A 5 37.01 10.19 7.44
N ASP A 6 37.63 9.18 8.05
CA ASP A 6 38.95 8.72 7.59
C ASP A 6 38.78 7.88 6.31
N PRO A 7 39.27 8.32 5.13
CA PRO A 7 39.08 7.60 3.88
C PRO A 7 39.83 6.25 3.82
N THR A 8 40.61 5.91 4.84
CA THR A 8 41.30 4.62 4.97
C THR A 8 40.56 3.59 5.84
N VAL A 9 39.44 4.00 6.45
CA VAL A 9 38.60 3.17 7.31
C VAL A 9 37.25 2.96 6.63
N ASP A 10 36.75 1.73 6.65
CA ASP A 10 35.38 1.42 6.20
C ASP A 10 34.41 1.71 7.35
N ASP A 11 33.67 2.80 7.21
CA ASP A 11 32.63 3.27 8.13
C ASP A 11 31.20 2.99 7.60
N SER A 12 31.06 2.27 6.48
CA SER A 12 29.76 2.07 5.81
C SER A 12 28.68 1.41 6.66
N LYS A 13 29.10 0.64 7.67
CA LYS A 13 28.22 -0.10 8.60
C LYS A 13 28.16 0.53 9.99
N LEU A 14 28.81 1.66 10.20
CA LEU A 14 28.70 2.39 11.46
C LEU A 14 27.38 3.16 11.49
N ASP A 15 26.92 3.43 12.70
CA ASP A 15 25.73 4.22 13.03
C ASP A 15 26.21 5.18 14.14
N PRO A 16 26.85 6.30 13.79
CA PRO A 16 27.59 7.11 14.75
C PRO A 16 26.67 8.01 15.60
N ASP A 17 25.44 8.29 15.16
CA ASP A 17 24.41 9.00 15.93
C ASP A 17 23.42 8.07 16.65
N ASN A 18 23.47 6.76 16.37
CA ASN A 18 22.73 5.69 17.04
C ASN A 18 21.21 5.79 16.85
N ASP A 19 20.78 6.13 15.63
CA ASP A 19 19.36 6.16 15.27
C ASP A 19 18.84 4.86 14.63
N GLY A 20 19.75 3.90 14.40
CA GLY A 20 19.45 2.55 13.92
C GLY A 20 19.73 2.35 12.44
N ILE A 21 20.14 3.38 11.70
CA ILE A 21 20.48 3.28 10.28
C ILE A 21 22.00 3.43 10.07
N PRO A 22 22.63 2.63 9.18
CA PRO A 22 24.05 2.80 8.90
C PRO A 22 24.37 3.98 7.99
N THR A 23 25.56 4.55 8.19
CA THR A 23 26.12 5.68 7.43
C THR A 23 25.98 5.55 5.91
N ALA A 24 26.23 4.36 5.35
CA ALA A 24 26.14 4.19 3.89
C ALA A 24 24.70 4.26 3.36
N TRP A 25 23.71 3.86 4.15
CA TRP A 25 22.30 3.93 3.76
C TRP A 25 21.81 5.37 3.84
N GLU A 26 22.07 6.06 4.95
CA GLU A 26 21.69 7.47 5.12
C GLU A 26 22.29 8.34 4.03
N TRP A 27 23.59 8.17 3.79
CA TRP A 27 24.30 8.87 2.72
C TRP A 27 23.68 8.64 1.35
N LYS A 28 23.29 7.39 1.05
CA LYS A 28 22.68 7.02 -0.24
C LYS A 28 21.32 7.70 -0.44
N TRP A 29 20.59 7.94 0.65
CA TRP A 29 19.23 8.46 0.63
C TRP A 29 19.11 9.90 1.12
N ASP A 30 20.20 10.66 1.09
CA ASP A 30 20.18 12.09 1.38
C ASP A 30 19.81 12.43 2.84
N TYR A 31 20.26 11.59 3.78
CA TYR A 31 20.24 11.84 5.23
C TYR A 31 21.65 12.18 5.74
N ASP A 32 21.73 12.83 6.91
CA ASP A 32 22.99 13.22 7.55
C ASP A 32 23.45 12.12 8.50
N PRO A 33 24.51 11.36 8.19
CA PRO A 33 24.92 10.21 9.01
C PRO A 33 25.37 10.51 10.43
N PHE A 34 25.42 11.79 10.83
CA PHE A 34 25.89 12.22 12.14
C PHE A 34 24.82 12.97 12.94
N THR A 35 23.60 13.03 12.42
CA THR A 35 22.50 13.68 13.11
C THR A 35 21.27 12.78 13.14
N TRP A 36 21.00 12.29 14.34
CA TRP A 36 19.84 11.46 14.68
C TRP A 36 18.55 11.96 14.01
N ASP A 37 17.88 11.05 13.29
CA ASP A 37 16.55 11.22 12.72
C ASP A 37 15.59 10.12 13.25
N ASP A 38 14.29 10.40 13.29
CA ASP A 38 13.24 9.46 13.76
C ASP A 38 12.91 8.45 12.66
N HIS A 39 13.91 7.68 12.22
CA HIS A 39 13.80 6.68 11.15
C HIS A 39 12.78 5.57 11.45
N GLU A 40 12.42 5.38 12.72
CA GLU A 40 11.31 4.49 13.13
C GLU A 40 9.93 5.01 12.69
N ARG A 41 9.79 6.30 12.37
CA ARG A 41 8.50 6.92 12.03
C ARG A 41 8.53 7.72 10.73
N LEU A 42 9.70 8.13 10.26
CA LEU A 42 9.86 8.80 8.98
C LEU A 42 9.37 7.88 7.87
N ASP A 43 8.40 8.37 7.12
CA ASP A 43 7.80 7.73 5.94
C ASP A 43 7.59 8.88 4.93
N PRO A 44 8.64 9.26 4.17
CA PRO A 44 8.59 10.42 3.28
C PRO A 44 7.71 10.21 2.04
N ASP A 45 7.46 8.97 1.62
CA ASP A 45 6.64 8.64 0.46
C ASP A 45 5.21 8.21 0.80
N LEU A 46 4.87 8.13 2.09
CA LEU A 46 3.54 7.86 2.63
C LEU A 46 2.99 6.48 2.22
N ASP A 47 3.86 5.51 1.96
CA ASP A 47 3.47 4.16 1.57
C ASP A 47 3.15 3.25 2.77
N GLY A 48 3.36 3.74 3.99
CA GLY A 48 3.17 3.03 5.25
C GLY A 48 4.40 2.27 5.73
N LEU A 49 5.53 2.35 5.05
CA LEU A 49 6.81 1.82 5.48
C LEU A 49 7.66 2.96 5.99
N SER A 50 8.15 2.80 7.22
CA SER A 50 9.13 3.71 7.78
C SER A 50 10.52 3.47 7.19
N ASN A 51 11.40 4.46 7.26
CA ASN A 51 12.79 4.33 6.81
C ASN A 51 13.50 3.11 7.42
N ILE A 52 13.24 2.76 8.69
CA ILE A 52 13.82 1.57 9.32
C ILE A 52 13.33 0.27 8.68
N GLU A 53 12.06 0.22 8.25
CA GLU A 53 11.49 -0.93 7.53
C GLU A 53 12.04 -0.99 6.11
N GLU A 54 12.20 0.14 5.44
CA GLU A 54 12.78 0.17 4.10
C GLU A 54 14.27 -0.13 4.07
N TYR A 55 15.01 0.25 5.12
CA TYR A 55 16.38 -0.21 5.32
C TYR A 55 16.44 -1.73 5.42
N GLN A 56 15.57 -2.34 6.22
CA GLN A 56 15.44 -3.81 6.27
C GLN A 56 15.14 -4.38 4.89
N MET A 57 14.35 -3.66 4.09
CA MET A 57 13.94 -4.07 2.75
C MET A 57 14.91 -3.67 1.62
N GLU A 58 16.08 -3.10 1.91
CA GLU A 58 17.00 -2.56 0.90
C GLU A 58 17.40 -3.59 -0.17
N LYS A 59 17.67 -4.84 0.25
CA LYS A 59 18.04 -5.93 -0.67
C LYS A 59 16.93 -6.30 -1.66
N TRP A 60 15.69 -5.85 -1.41
CA TRP A 60 14.52 -5.98 -2.27
C TRP A 60 14.05 -4.63 -2.82
N PHE A 61 14.99 -3.70 -3.01
CA PHE A 61 14.81 -2.47 -3.79
C PHE A 61 13.84 -1.45 -3.22
N ALA A 62 13.59 -1.49 -1.90
CA ALA A 62 12.90 -0.43 -1.18
C ALA A 62 13.55 0.94 -1.42
N ASN A 63 12.76 1.99 -1.35
CA ASN A 63 13.19 3.35 -1.63
C ASN A 63 12.31 4.33 -0.85
N PRO A 64 12.89 5.10 0.10
CA PRO A 64 12.15 5.97 1.02
C PRO A 64 11.43 7.16 0.41
N PHE A 65 11.54 7.32 -0.91
CA PHE A 65 10.93 8.40 -1.66
C PHE A 65 10.06 7.91 -2.81
N ILE A 66 9.78 6.60 -2.90
CA ILE A 66 8.94 6.00 -3.95
C ILE A 66 8.10 4.87 -3.36
N GLN A 67 6.78 5.08 -3.34
CA GLN A 67 5.84 4.15 -2.72
C GLN A 67 6.06 2.69 -3.14
N ASN A 68 6.06 1.79 -2.15
CA ASN A 68 6.29 0.37 -2.29
C ASN A 68 5.09 -0.45 -1.78
N ILE A 69 4.81 -1.54 -2.46
CA ILE A 69 3.85 -2.56 -2.05
C ILE A 69 4.59 -3.90 -2.04
N TYR A 70 4.66 -4.53 -0.88
CA TYR A 70 5.20 -5.87 -0.74
C TYR A 70 4.10 -6.87 -0.45
N TYR A 71 4.08 -7.97 -1.19
CA TYR A 71 3.20 -9.11 -0.96
C TYR A 71 4.02 -10.33 -0.59
N GLU A 72 3.62 -11.00 0.49
CA GLU A 72 3.99 -12.39 0.72
C GLU A 72 2.85 -13.26 0.20
N VAL A 73 3.17 -14.20 -0.68
CA VAL A 73 2.17 -15.00 -1.38
C VAL A 73 2.27 -16.46 -1.00
N ASP A 74 1.19 -16.98 -0.45
CA ASP A 74 1.02 -18.41 -0.23
C ASP A 74 -0.13 -18.96 -1.07
N VAL A 75 -0.07 -20.26 -1.33
CA VAL A 75 -1.05 -20.98 -2.16
C VAL A 75 -1.67 -22.11 -1.38
N MET A 76 -2.96 -22.34 -1.57
CA MET A 76 -3.66 -23.40 -0.88
C MET A 76 -3.33 -24.78 -1.48
N GLU A 77 -3.26 -25.81 -0.65
CA GLU A 77 -3.18 -27.20 -1.10
C GLU A 77 -4.38 -27.58 -1.98
N GLN A 78 -4.21 -28.61 -2.80
CA GLN A 78 -5.31 -29.17 -3.58
C GLN A 78 -6.32 -29.87 -2.67
N GLY A 79 -7.61 -29.59 -2.86
CA GLY A 79 -8.71 -30.24 -2.16
C GLY A 79 -8.99 -31.68 -2.61
N GLY A 80 -8.43 -32.11 -3.75
CA GLY A 80 -8.56 -33.47 -4.25
C GLY A 80 -8.13 -33.64 -5.71
N LEU A 81 -8.38 -34.82 -6.27
CA LEU A 81 -7.89 -35.22 -7.62
C LEU A 81 -8.35 -34.30 -8.76
N PHE A 82 -9.49 -33.62 -8.60
CA PHE A 82 -10.08 -32.75 -9.63
C PHE A 82 -9.91 -31.27 -9.32
N ASP A 83 -9.26 -30.94 -8.19
CA ASP A 83 -8.87 -29.59 -7.87
C ASP A 83 -7.53 -29.26 -8.54
N PRO A 84 -7.45 -28.24 -9.41
CA PRO A 84 -6.19 -27.86 -10.01
C PRO A 84 -5.18 -27.44 -8.94
N PRO A 85 -3.87 -27.52 -9.24
CA PRO A 85 -2.90 -26.87 -8.39
C PRO A 85 -3.14 -25.36 -8.42
N HIS A 86 -3.15 -24.75 -7.24
CA HIS A 86 -3.16 -23.31 -7.07
C HIS A 86 -1.74 -22.76 -7.29
N TYR A 87 -1.62 -21.66 -8.03
CA TYR A 87 -0.36 -20.96 -8.22
C TYR A 87 -0.57 -19.52 -8.71
N LEU A 88 0.39 -18.65 -8.40
CA LEU A 88 0.43 -17.31 -8.94
C LEU A 88 1.14 -17.34 -10.31
N TYR A 89 0.47 -16.83 -11.36
CA TYR A 89 1.07 -16.79 -12.69
C TYR A 89 1.98 -15.56 -12.84
N GLU A 90 3.14 -15.72 -13.49
CA GLU A 90 4.02 -14.60 -13.85
C GLU A 90 3.31 -13.50 -14.66
N GLU A 91 2.43 -13.88 -15.61
CA GLU A 91 1.65 -12.90 -16.39
C GLU A 91 0.69 -12.11 -15.49
N SER A 92 0.13 -12.74 -14.45
CA SER A 92 -0.73 -12.06 -13.47
C SER A 92 0.07 -11.09 -12.61
N LYS A 93 1.22 -11.53 -12.07
CA LYS A 93 2.14 -10.67 -11.30
C LYS A 93 2.56 -9.45 -12.12
N GLN A 94 3.10 -9.70 -13.31
CA GLN A 94 3.62 -8.65 -14.18
C GLN A 94 2.53 -7.64 -14.55
N GLY A 95 1.31 -8.09 -14.84
CA GLY A 95 0.19 -7.18 -15.10
C GLY A 95 -0.08 -6.22 -13.94
N VAL A 96 -0.14 -6.74 -12.70
CA VAL A 96 -0.35 -5.91 -11.50
C VAL A 96 0.82 -4.96 -11.29
N ILE A 97 2.06 -5.46 -11.39
CA ILE A 97 3.28 -4.65 -11.25
C ILE A 97 3.29 -3.50 -12.27
N GLU A 98 2.95 -3.77 -13.53
CA GLU A 98 2.91 -2.75 -14.58
C GLU A 98 1.87 -1.66 -14.30
N ARG A 99 0.69 -2.02 -13.78
CA ARG A 99 -0.34 -1.02 -13.42
C ARG A 99 0.17 -0.08 -12.33
N PHE A 100 0.73 -0.61 -11.24
CA PHE A 100 1.28 0.23 -10.18
C PHE A 100 2.50 1.05 -10.65
N ALA A 101 3.37 0.47 -11.49
CA ALA A 101 4.54 1.14 -12.00
C ALA A 101 4.21 2.35 -12.90
N GLU A 102 3.10 2.29 -13.66
CA GLU A 102 2.58 3.44 -14.43
C GLU A 102 2.22 4.64 -13.54
N HIS A 103 1.99 4.40 -12.24
CA HIS A 103 1.67 5.40 -11.22
C HIS A 103 2.81 5.64 -10.22
N ASN A 104 4.05 5.29 -10.59
CA ASN A 104 5.25 5.45 -9.75
C ASN A 104 5.14 4.73 -8.39
N ILE A 105 4.44 3.59 -8.36
CA ILE A 105 4.36 2.70 -7.21
C ILE A 105 5.07 1.40 -7.58
N LYS A 106 6.04 0.99 -6.76
CA LYS A 106 6.71 -0.31 -6.92
C LYS A 106 5.88 -1.38 -6.25
N CYS A 107 5.61 -2.46 -6.95
CA CYS A 107 4.89 -3.60 -6.38
C CYS A 107 5.75 -4.86 -6.52
N PHE A 108 5.83 -5.64 -5.45
CA PHE A 108 6.67 -6.81 -5.35
C PHE A 108 5.88 -7.98 -4.78
N PHE A 109 6.05 -9.15 -5.40
CA PHE A 109 5.43 -10.39 -4.95
C PHE A 109 6.53 -11.38 -4.57
N ASP A 110 6.53 -11.77 -3.32
CA ASP A 110 7.35 -12.83 -2.78
C ASP A 110 6.53 -14.11 -2.68
N ASP A 111 6.62 -14.94 -3.72
CA ASP A 111 6.08 -16.29 -3.77
C ASP A 111 7.17 -17.36 -3.55
N GLY A 112 8.22 -17.02 -2.79
CA GLY A 112 9.35 -17.89 -2.47
C GLY A 112 10.70 -17.37 -2.98
N TRP A 113 10.98 -16.08 -2.78
CA TRP A 113 12.27 -15.48 -3.11
C TRP A 113 13.44 -16.21 -2.43
N PRO A 114 14.63 -16.20 -3.05
CA PRO A 114 15.83 -16.73 -2.41
C PRO A 114 16.19 -15.90 -1.16
N ASP A 115 16.77 -16.55 -0.16
CA ASP A 115 17.28 -15.91 1.07
C ASP A 115 16.23 -15.13 1.87
N THR A 116 15.00 -15.66 1.87
CA THR A 116 13.88 -15.25 2.72
C THR A 116 13.81 -16.10 4.00
N PRO A 117 13.04 -15.66 5.01
CA PRO A 117 12.81 -16.46 6.20
C PRO A 117 12.22 -17.82 5.86
N ALA A 118 12.39 -18.79 6.76
CA ALA A 118 11.57 -20.00 6.69
C ALA A 118 10.10 -19.57 6.75
N ASN A 119 9.34 -19.86 5.71
CA ASN A 119 7.95 -19.42 5.48
C ASN A 119 7.75 -18.04 4.84
N GLY A 120 8.79 -17.39 4.33
CA GLY A 120 8.66 -16.08 3.66
C GLY A 120 8.11 -16.13 2.24
N GLY A 121 6.96 -16.79 2.03
CA GLY A 121 6.28 -16.93 0.74
C GLY A 121 6.48 -18.28 0.03
N GLY A 122 5.54 -18.61 -0.85
CA GLY A 122 5.55 -19.80 -1.71
C GLY A 122 5.08 -21.09 -1.03
N GLN A 123 4.45 -20.98 0.14
CA GLN A 123 4.06 -22.14 0.93
C GLN A 123 2.73 -22.74 0.49
N LEU A 124 2.56 -24.02 0.80
CA LEU A 124 1.28 -24.70 0.73
C LEU A 124 0.55 -24.57 2.07
N VAL A 125 -0.55 -23.83 2.08
CA VAL A 125 -1.45 -23.75 3.25
C VAL A 125 -2.57 -24.79 3.15
N PRO A 126 -3.11 -25.29 4.28
CA PRO A 126 -4.14 -26.32 4.28
C PRO A 126 -5.34 -25.97 3.42
N HIS A 127 -5.84 -26.95 2.68
CA HIS A 127 -7.02 -26.77 1.83
C HIS A 127 -8.27 -26.38 2.63
N TYR A 128 -9.00 -25.39 2.11
CA TYR A 128 -10.29 -24.94 2.62
C TYR A 128 -11.20 -24.56 1.44
N GLU A 129 -12.35 -25.24 1.32
CA GLU A 129 -13.25 -25.14 0.15
C GLU A 129 -13.69 -23.71 -0.19
N LYS A 130 -13.99 -22.91 0.84
CA LYS A 130 -14.33 -21.50 0.66
C LYS A 130 -13.97 -20.73 1.91
N VAL A 131 -12.98 -19.85 1.80
CA VAL A 131 -12.67 -18.88 2.83
C VAL A 131 -13.76 -17.81 2.80
N SER A 132 -14.38 -17.55 3.95
CA SER A 132 -15.27 -16.40 4.15
C SER A 132 -14.61 -15.44 5.12
N PHE A 133 -14.97 -14.16 5.02
CA PHE A 133 -14.44 -13.09 5.86
C PHE A 133 -14.57 -13.42 7.36
N ASP A 134 -15.72 -13.96 7.79
CA ASP A 134 -16.04 -14.32 9.18
C ASP A 134 -15.52 -15.70 9.64
N SER A 135 -14.89 -16.48 8.76
CA SER A 135 -14.46 -17.85 9.08
C SER A 135 -13.30 -17.91 10.08
N GLY A 136 -12.55 -16.82 10.25
CA GLY A 136 -11.30 -16.77 11.01
C GLY A 136 -10.15 -17.56 10.37
N MET A 137 -10.32 -18.08 9.15
CA MET A 137 -9.29 -18.86 8.47
C MET A 137 -8.09 -17.99 8.05
N MET A 138 -8.32 -16.76 7.57
CA MET A 138 -7.22 -15.85 7.25
C MET A 138 -6.36 -15.53 8.48
N LEU A 139 -6.99 -15.29 9.64
CA LEU A 139 -6.26 -15.12 10.90
C LEU A 139 -5.45 -16.38 11.28
N ARG A 140 -5.96 -17.59 11.00
CA ARG A 140 -5.19 -18.82 11.24
C ARG A 140 -3.96 -18.90 10.33
N PHE A 141 -4.12 -18.60 9.05
CA PHE A 141 -3.01 -18.58 8.11
C PHE A 141 -1.98 -17.50 8.49
N TYR A 142 -2.44 -16.28 8.76
CA TYR A 142 -1.61 -15.15 9.22
C TYR A 142 -0.78 -15.47 10.48
N ASN A 143 -1.33 -16.22 11.43
CA ASN A 143 -0.58 -16.58 12.64
C ASN A 143 0.37 -17.76 12.46
N SER A 144 0.15 -18.61 11.45
CA SER A 144 0.85 -19.90 11.34
C SER A 144 1.85 -19.95 10.18
N TYR A 145 1.64 -19.15 9.14
CA TYR A 145 2.42 -19.16 7.90
C TYR A 145 3.10 -17.83 7.67
N PHE A 146 2.43 -16.69 7.90
CA PHE A 146 3.02 -15.36 7.70
C PHE A 146 4.08 -15.02 8.79
N PRO A 147 5.37 -14.85 8.43
CA PRO A 147 6.45 -14.57 9.36
C PRO A 147 6.28 -13.25 10.12
N ASP A 148 6.66 -13.24 11.40
CA ASP A 148 6.52 -12.04 12.25
C ASP A 148 7.35 -10.86 11.75
N GLU A 149 8.53 -11.10 11.18
CA GLU A 149 9.41 -10.05 10.63
C GLU A 149 8.87 -9.39 9.35
N ARG A 150 7.80 -9.93 8.76
CA ARG A 150 7.14 -9.35 7.59
C ARG A 150 5.85 -8.63 7.93
N LYS A 151 5.28 -8.86 9.11
CA LYS A 151 4.07 -8.16 9.56
C LYS A 151 4.40 -6.70 9.79
N GLY A 152 3.63 -5.80 9.20
CA GLY A 152 3.95 -4.37 9.17
C GLY A 152 4.59 -3.94 7.85
N ILE A 153 5.23 -4.85 7.12
CA ILE A 153 5.93 -4.52 5.87
C ILE A 153 5.19 -5.10 4.66
N PHE A 154 4.83 -6.38 4.74
CA PHE A 154 4.15 -7.12 3.68
C PHE A 154 2.64 -7.17 3.92
N ARG A 155 1.89 -7.21 2.82
CA ARG A 155 0.51 -7.70 2.80
C ARG A 155 0.55 -9.21 2.59
N TYR A 156 -0.26 -9.95 3.33
CA TYR A 156 -0.32 -11.40 3.21
C TYR A 156 -1.39 -11.81 2.20
N LEU A 157 -0.98 -12.38 1.07
CA LEU A 157 -1.84 -12.83 -0.02
C LEU A 157 -1.94 -14.36 -0.02
N VAL A 158 -3.15 -14.89 0.13
CA VAL A 158 -3.43 -16.33 -0.01
C VAL A 158 -4.25 -16.58 -1.27
N ILE A 159 -3.75 -17.45 -2.13
CA ILE A 159 -4.46 -17.92 -3.32
C ILE A 159 -5.14 -19.26 -3.00
N GLY A 160 -6.45 -19.21 -2.79
CA GLY A 160 -7.27 -20.31 -2.30
C GLY A 160 -8.19 -20.94 -3.33
N HIS A 161 -8.99 -21.92 -2.90
CA HIS A 161 -9.97 -22.60 -3.75
C HIS A 161 -11.23 -21.76 -4.02
N GLY A 162 -11.64 -20.93 -3.06
CA GLY A 162 -12.88 -20.17 -3.10
C GLY A 162 -12.90 -19.06 -2.06
N GLY A 163 -13.42 -17.89 -2.46
CA GLY A 163 -13.32 -16.64 -1.70
C GLY A 163 -13.03 -15.45 -2.63
N GLY A 164 -12.39 -14.41 -2.11
CA GLY A 164 -12.17 -13.12 -2.77
C GLY A 164 -12.55 -11.98 -1.82
N PHE A 165 -11.58 -11.48 -1.07
CA PHE A 165 -11.71 -10.29 -0.22
C PHE A 165 -10.35 -9.84 0.34
N ALA A 166 -10.20 -8.53 0.53
CA ALA A 166 -9.27 -7.95 1.49
C ALA A 166 -9.90 -7.93 2.89
N SER A 167 -9.14 -8.30 3.91
CA SER A 167 -9.61 -8.32 5.30
C SER A 167 -8.52 -7.96 6.30
N PRO A 168 -8.92 -7.48 7.48
CA PRO A 168 -8.03 -7.44 8.62
C PRO A 168 -7.88 -8.82 9.26
N SER A 169 -6.64 -9.29 9.41
CA SER A 169 -6.38 -10.48 10.22
C SER A 169 -6.12 -10.09 11.67
N LYS A 170 -5.22 -9.13 11.92
CA LYS A 170 -4.91 -8.63 13.26
C LYS A 170 -5.12 -7.12 13.32
N ASN A 171 -5.68 -6.66 14.43
CA ASN A 171 -6.20 -5.29 14.55
C ASN A 171 -7.23 -5.01 13.43
N ASN A 172 -7.69 -3.78 13.26
CA ASN A 172 -8.63 -3.44 12.18
C ASN A 172 -7.89 -2.93 10.93
N MET A 173 -6.74 -3.51 10.61
CA MET A 173 -5.82 -3.07 9.53
C MET A 173 -6.00 -3.97 8.31
N PRO A 174 -6.22 -3.46 7.09
CA PRO A 174 -6.50 -4.29 5.91
C PRO A 174 -5.21 -4.84 5.29
N ASP A 175 -4.50 -5.70 6.04
CA ASP A 175 -3.17 -6.22 5.71
C ASP A 175 -3.17 -7.63 5.09
N THR A 176 -4.35 -8.22 4.88
CA THR A 176 -4.49 -9.54 4.26
C THR A 176 -5.44 -9.56 3.09
N VAL A 177 -5.11 -10.38 2.09
CA VAL A 177 -5.88 -10.59 0.88
C VAL A 177 -6.05 -12.09 0.67
N GLU A 178 -7.28 -12.52 0.40
CA GLU A 178 -7.55 -13.85 -0.13
C GLU A 178 -8.19 -13.71 -1.51
N ILE A 179 -7.66 -14.45 -2.47
CA ILE A 179 -8.26 -14.56 -3.79
C ILE A 179 -8.59 -16.02 -4.08
N SER A 180 -9.70 -16.22 -4.77
CA SER A 180 -10.00 -17.54 -5.31
C SER A 180 -9.24 -17.81 -6.61
N TYR A 181 -8.55 -18.93 -6.63
CA TYR A 181 -8.07 -19.60 -7.83
C TYR A 181 -9.24 -20.25 -8.54
N LEU A 182 -10.10 -19.43 -9.15
CA LEU A 182 -11.23 -19.81 -9.99
C LEU A 182 -12.14 -20.91 -9.36
N PRO A 183 -13.25 -20.54 -8.70
CA PRO A 183 -14.01 -21.44 -7.83
C PRO A 183 -14.48 -22.77 -8.47
N SER A 184 -13.79 -23.89 -8.23
CA SER A 184 -14.14 -25.34 -8.34
C SER A 184 -15.25 -25.86 -9.30
N MET A 185 -16.33 -25.13 -9.48
CA MET A 185 -17.42 -25.27 -10.45
C MET A 185 -16.98 -25.20 -11.93
N PHE A 186 -15.72 -24.86 -12.25
CA PHE A 186 -15.24 -24.53 -13.61
C PHE A 186 -14.77 -25.70 -14.50
N TYR A 187 -14.79 -26.95 -14.02
CA TYR A 187 -14.34 -28.10 -14.83
C TYR A 187 -15.39 -28.69 -15.77
N LYS A 188 -16.65 -28.26 -15.65
CA LYS A 188 -17.69 -28.66 -16.60
C LYS A 188 -17.71 -27.68 -17.78
N PRO A 189 -17.44 -28.11 -19.02
CA PRO A 189 -17.45 -27.24 -20.20
C PRO A 189 -18.74 -26.42 -20.33
N ALA A 190 -19.87 -26.97 -19.90
CA ALA A 190 -21.17 -26.29 -19.90
C ALA A 190 -21.23 -25.06 -18.97
N LEU A 191 -20.47 -25.05 -17.88
CA LEU A 191 -20.43 -23.94 -16.91
C LEU A 191 -19.43 -22.86 -17.33
N GLN A 192 -18.41 -23.19 -18.14
CA GLN A 192 -17.45 -22.20 -18.64
C GLN A 192 -18.10 -21.16 -19.55
N LEU A 193 -18.96 -21.58 -20.49
CA LEU A 193 -19.70 -20.65 -21.33
C LEU A 193 -20.72 -19.84 -20.52
N PHE A 194 -21.36 -20.47 -19.54
CA PHE A 194 -22.27 -19.79 -18.63
C PHE A 194 -21.55 -18.71 -17.80
N ASN A 195 -20.36 -18.99 -17.28
CA ASN A 195 -19.57 -18.04 -16.48
C ASN A 195 -19.00 -16.91 -17.32
N PHE A 196 -18.64 -17.17 -18.57
CA PHE A 196 -18.35 -16.08 -19.52
C PHE A 196 -19.57 -15.19 -19.74
N ALA A 197 -20.75 -15.78 -19.95
CA ALA A 197 -21.99 -15.04 -20.16
C ALA A 197 -22.43 -14.24 -18.92
N LEU A 198 -22.22 -14.82 -17.73
CA LEU A 198 -22.62 -14.26 -16.45
C LEU A 198 -21.63 -13.20 -15.96
N MET A 199 -20.33 -13.51 -15.92
CA MET A 199 -19.31 -12.73 -15.20
C MET A 199 -18.17 -12.22 -16.09
N GLY A 200 -18.19 -12.49 -17.39
CA GLY A 200 -17.14 -12.05 -18.32
C GLY A 200 -15.84 -12.85 -18.26
N LEU A 201 -15.78 -13.91 -17.44
CA LEU A 201 -14.62 -14.78 -17.34
C LEU A 201 -14.37 -15.53 -18.65
N VAL A 202 -13.32 -15.12 -19.37
CA VAL A 202 -13.01 -15.72 -20.68
C VAL A 202 -12.45 -17.14 -20.50
N PRO A 203 -13.04 -18.16 -21.15
CA PRO A 203 -12.69 -19.56 -20.94
C PRO A 203 -11.44 -19.97 -21.74
N THR A 204 -10.36 -19.20 -21.61
CA THR A 204 -9.04 -19.51 -22.19
C THR A 204 -7.98 -19.49 -21.10
N GLN A 205 -6.83 -20.13 -21.33
CA GLN A 205 -5.73 -20.11 -20.36
C GLN A 205 -5.27 -18.70 -20.02
N ARG A 206 -5.24 -17.81 -21.01
CA ARG A 206 -4.91 -16.39 -20.81
C ARG A 206 -6.01 -15.65 -20.06
N GLY A 207 -7.27 -15.92 -20.35
CA GLY A 207 -8.41 -15.34 -19.62
C GLY A 207 -8.38 -15.66 -18.12
N LYS A 208 -7.93 -16.87 -17.76
CA LYS A 208 -7.71 -17.25 -16.35
C LYS A 208 -6.60 -16.43 -15.68
N ARG A 209 -5.47 -16.25 -16.36
CA ARG A 209 -4.33 -15.46 -15.86
C ARG A 209 -4.73 -14.00 -15.65
N ILE A 210 -5.46 -13.43 -16.61
CA ILE A 210 -5.99 -12.07 -16.51
C ILE A 210 -6.96 -11.97 -15.33
N ALA A 211 -7.90 -12.90 -15.18
CA ALA A 211 -8.83 -12.88 -14.04
C ALA A 211 -8.12 -12.97 -12.68
N VAL A 212 -7.10 -13.83 -12.53
CA VAL A 212 -6.30 -13.88 -11.29
C VAL A 212 -5.59 -12.55 -11.04
N GLY A 213 -4.93 -11.97 -12.05
CA GLY A 213 -4.27 -10.67 -11.90
C GLY A 213 -5.24 -9.54 -11.59
N SER A 214 -6.42 -9.53 -12.21
CA SER A 214 -7.46 -8.53 -11.96
C SER A 214 -8.02 -8.63 -10.55
N LEU A 215 -8.21 -9.86 -10.03
CA LEU A 215 -8.65 -10.06 -8.64
C LEU A 215 -7.57 -9.61 -7.66
N ILE A 216 -6.28 -9.90 -7.93
CA ILE A 216 -5.18 -9.37 -7.11
C ILE A 216 -5.21 -7.85 -7.11
N LEU A 217 -5.31 -7.22 -8.28
CA LEU A 217 -5.40 -5.76 -8.38
C LEU A 217 -6.59 -5.22 -7.59
N HIS A 218 -7.77 -5.84 -7.73
CA HIS A 218 -9.00 -5.44 -7.07
C HIS A 218 -8.87 -5.46 -5.54
N GLU A 219 -8.44 -6.59 -5.00
CA GLU A 219 -8.29 -6.71 -3.56
C GLU A 219 -7.12 -5.88 -3.02
N THR A 220 -6.04 -5.70 -3.81
CA THR A 220 -4.95 -4.78 -3.45
C THR A 220 -5.48 -3.35 -3.31
N THR A 221 -6.32 -2.92 -4.22
CA THR A 221 -6.90 -1.58 -4.20
C THR A 221 -7.73 -1.32 -2.93
N HIS A 222 -8.40 -2.34 -2.38
CA HIS A 222 -9.03 -2.25 -1.06
C HIS A 222 -8.02 -2.04 0.09
N THR A 223 -6.87 -2.72 0.05
CA THR A 223 -5.78 -2.48 1.02
C THR A 223 -5.16 -1.08 0.89
N CYS A 224 -5.39 -0.38 -0.22
CA CYS A 224 -4.92 0.97 -0.50
C CYS A 224 -6.04 2.04 -0.34
N SER A 225 -6.97 1.80 0.57
CA SER A 225 -8.05 2.70 1.02
C SER A 225 -9.25 2.87 0.10
N ILE A 226 -9.33 2.18 -1.04
CA ILE A 226 -10.49 2.30 -1.95
C ILE A 226 -11.55 1.29 -1.58
N SER A 227 -12.70 1.73 -1.09
CA SER A 227 -13.87 0.89 -0.85
C SER A 227 -15.14 1.73 -0.98
N ARG A 228 -16.30 1.06 -1.06
CA ARG A 228 -17.60 1.75 -1.07
C ARG A 228 -17.77 2.67 0.13
N GLN A 229 -17.30 2.25 1.31
CA GLN A 229 -17.41 2.99 2.57
C GLN A 229 -16.44 4.17 2.62
N THR A 230 -15.17 3.97 2.23
CA THR A 230 -14.15 5.00 2.33
C THR A 230 -14.32 6.08 1.25
N CYS A 231 -14.72 5.70 0.04
CA CYS A 231 -14.93 6.62 -1.07
C CYS A 231 -16.34 7.23 -1.09
N GLU A 232 -17.29 6.65 -0.34
CA GLU A 232 -18.73 6.95 -0.44
C GLU A 232 -19.26 6.76 -1.87
N PHE A 233 -18.79 5.72 -2.56
CA PHE A 233 -19.04 5.49 -3.98
C PHE A 233 -19.60 4.10 -4.25
N GLU A 234 -20.88 4.05 -4.60
CA GLU A 234 -21.67 2.81 -4.80
C GLU A 234 -21.30 2.03 -6.07
N GLY A 235 -20.39 2.54 -6.90
CA GLY A 235 -19.87 1.83 -8.07
C GLY A 235 -18.84 0.75 -7.72
N ILE A 236 -18.11 0.91 -6.61
CA ILE A 236 -17.15 -0.08 -6.09
C ILE A 236 -17.92 -1.32 -5.62
N ASP A 237 -17.42 -2.48 -6.00
CA ASP A 237 -17.97 -3.82 -5.69
C ASP A 237 -19.38 -4.05 -6.22
N ASN A 238 -19.81 -3.25 -7.21
CA ASN A 238 -21.20 -3.29 -7.65
C ASN A 238 -21.48 -4.45 -8.60
N ILE A 239 -22.15 -5.48 -8.07
CA ILE A 239 -22.56 -6.69 -8.80
C ILE A 239 -23.95 -6.60 -9.46
N SER A 240 -24.63 -5.45 -9.44
CA SER A 240 -26.05 -5.34 -9.88
C SER A 240 -26.27 -5.32 -11.40
N TYR A 241 -25.23 -5.58 -12.21
CA TYR A 241 -25.29 -5.52 -13.67
C TYR A 241 -26.09 -6.65 -14.32
N GLY A 242 -26.28 -7.77 -13.62
CA GLY A 242 -26.98 -8.95 -14.12
C GLY A 242 -26.05 -9.87 -14.91
N PHE A 243 -26.17 -9.91 -16.24
CA PHE A 243 -25.33 -10.74 -17.11
C PHE A 243 -24.27 -9.88 -17.81
N TYR A 244 -23.01 -10.29 -17.79
CA TYR A 244 -21.92 -9.60 -18.49
C TYR A 244 -22.19 -9.37 -19.99
N LEU A 245 -22.72 -10.37 -20.71
CA LEU A 245 -23.03 -10.23 -22.13
C LEU A 245 -24.28 -9.36 -22.39
N PHE A 246 -25.21 -9.34 -21.45
CA PHE A 246 -26.45 -8.56 -21.54
C PHE A 246 -26.71 -7.76 -20.26
N PRO A 247 -25.85 -6.77 -19.93
CA PRO A 247 -26.03 -6.01 -18.72
C PRO A 247 -27.32 -5.21 -18.78
N ASN A 248 -27.94 -5.02 -17.62
CA ASN A 248 -29.14 -4.19 -17.50
C ASN A 248 -28.90 -2.80 -18.12
N LYS A 249 -29.86 -2.31 -18.94
CA LYS A 249 -29.79 -0.99 -19.56
C LYS A 249 -29.59 0.13 -18.54
N GLN A 250 -30.26 0.06 -17.40
CA GLN A 250 -30.11 1.05 -16.33
C GLN A 250 -28.68 1.02 -15.79
N TYR A 251 -28.14 -0.16 -15.52
CA TYR A 251 -26.76 -0.32 -15.05
C TYR A 251 -25.76 0.27 -16.05
N LYS A 252 -25.88 -0.06 -17.34
CA LYS A 252 -25.02 0.51 -18.39
C LYS A 252 -25.06 2.04 -18.43
N ALA A 253 -26.23 2.62 -18.19
CA ALA A 253 -26.42 4.07 -18.16
C ALA A 253 -25.97 4.71 -16.83
N THR A 254 -25.70 3.92 -15.80
CA THR A 254 -25.17 4.38 -14.50
C THR A 254 -23.79 3.79 -14.26
N TRP A 255 -23.67 2.78 -13.42
CA TRP A 255 -22.40 2.18 -12.96
C TRP A 255 -21.60 1.49 -14.06
N GLY A 256 -22.20 1.19 -15.20
CA GLY A 256 -21.46 0.75 -16.37
C GLY A 256 -20.51 1.81 -16.93
N GLN A 257 -20.66 3.09 -16.55
CA GLN A 257 -19.70 4.15 -16.88
C GLN A 257 -18.43 4.11 -16.01
N TYR A 258 -18.47 3.43 -14.85
CA TYR A 258 -17.30 3.23 -13.99
C TYR A 258 -16.41 2.13 -14.57
N HIS A 259 -15.49 2.50 -15.46
CA HIS A 259 -14.56 1.58 -16.13
C HIS A 259 -13.36 1.29 -15.23
N SER A 260 -13.58 0.47 -14.21
CA SER A 260 -12.57 0.04 -13.25
C SER A 260 -12.73 -1.45 -12.95
N ILE A 261 -11.64 -2.16 -12.68
CA ILE A 261 -11.70 -3.52 -12.12
C ILE A 261 -12.39 -3.56 -10.74
N MET A 262 -12.55 -2.43 -10.05
CA MET A 262 -13.37 -2.31 -8.84
C MET A 262 -14.88 -2.50 -9.13
N ASN A 263 -15.28 -2.47 -10.39
CA ASN A 263 -16.61 -2.84 -10.84
C ASN A 263 -16.61 -4.30 -11.34
N TYR A 264 -17.39 -5.17 -10.69
CA TYR A 264 -17.49 -6.60 -11.05
C TYR A 264 -17.97 -6.91 -12.48
N MET A 265 -18.57 -5.94 -13.19
CA MET A 265 -18.84 -6.08 -14.62
C MET A 265 -17.54 -6.14 -15.45
N TYR A 266 -16.48 -5.50 -14.97
CA TYR A 266 -15.20 -5.33 -15.67
C TYR A 266 -14.06 -6.17 -15.10
N THR A 267 -14.12 -6.60 -13.84
CA THR A 267 -13.04 -7.34 -13.15
C THR A 267 -12.48 -8.52 -13.96
N ASN A 268 -13.33 -9.36 -14.57
CA ASN A 268 -12.86 -10.53 -15.34
C ASN A 268 -12.67 -10.25 -16.84
N GLY A 269 -12.92 -9.02 -17.29
CA GLY A 269 -12.92 -8.64 -18.70
C GLY A 269 -11.52 -8.47 -19.27
N LEU A 270 -11.25 -8.99 -20.46
CA LEU A 270 -9.95 -8.83 -21.14
C LEU A 270 -9.60 -7.39 -21.53
N LYS A 271 -10.57 -6.47 -21.46
CA LYS A 271 -10.42 -5.09 -21.92
C LYS A 271 -10.18 -4.10 -20.78
N THR A 272 -10.38 -4.54 -19.54
CA THR A 272 -10.32 -3.68 -18.36
C THR A 272 -9.46 -4.40 -17.35
N PHE A 273 -8.15 -4.18 -17.46
CA PHE A 273 -7.15 -4.57 -16.47
C PHE A 273 -6.55 -3.27 -15.94
N ASP A 274 -7.37 -2.45 -15.29
CA ASP A 274 -6.95 -1.15 -14.75
C ASP A 274 -8.00 -0.61 -13.78
N LEU A 275 -7.62 0.42 -13.01
CA LEU A 275 -8.54 1.23 -12.22
C LEU A 275 -9.05 2.42 -13.04
N SER A 276 -10.14 3.05 -12.58
CA SER A 276 -10.68 4.19 -13.32
C SER A 276 -9.81 5.43 -13.12
N SER A 277 -9.56 6.15 -14.22
CA SER A 277 -8.98 7.50 -14.24
C SER A 277 -10.03 8.61 -14.06
N GLY A 278 -11.31 8.26 -13.90
CA GLY A 278 -12.42 9.21 -13.74
C GLY A 278 -12.83 9.94 -15.02
N GLU A 279 -12.40 9.46 -16.19
CA GLU A 279 -12.64 10.10 -17.50
C GLU A 279 -14.13 10.32 -17.83
N ASN A 280 -15.04 9.47 -17.35
CA ASN A 280 -16.48 9.63 -17.59
C ASN A 280 -17.15 10.61 -16.61
N GLY A 281 -16.44 11.00 -15.55
CA GLY A 281 -16.86 12.00 -14.58
C GLY A 281 -18.02 11.58 -13.65
N PRO A 282 -18.34 12.42 -12.66
CA PRO A 282 -19.40 12.14 -11.69
C PRO A 282 -20.80 12.16 -12.33
N PRO A 283 -21.79 11.47 -11.75
CA PRO A 283 -21.73 10.78 -10.45
C PRO A 283 -21.39 9.28 -10.55
N TYR A 284 -21.18 8.75 -11.75
CA TYR A 284 -21.06 7.30 -11.98
C TYR A 284 -19.65 6.84 -12.34
N ASP A 285 -18.67 7.72 -12.20
CA ASP A 285 -17.25 7.42 -12.35
C ASP A 285 -16.45 8.27 -11.37
N GLN A 286 -15.29 7.78 -10.95
CA GLN A 286 -14.34 8.46 -10.08
C GLN A 286 -12.91 8.10 -10.50
N ASP A 287 -11.96 8.98 -10.18
CA ASP A 287 -10.54 8.68 -10.32
C ASP A 287 -10.08 7.84 -9.13
N ASP A 288 -9.95 6.53 -9.33
CA ASP A 288 -9.53 5.59 -8.30
C ASP A 288 -8.06 5.78 -7.93
N TRP A 289 -7.20 6.03 -8.92
CA TRP A 289 -5.78 6.30 -8.70
C TRP A 289 -5.57 7.58 -7.90
N GLY A 290 -6.32 8.64 -8.21
CA GLY A 290 -6.34 9.89 -7.46
C GLY A 290 -7.01 9.83 -6.07
N MET A 291 -7.54 8.68 -5.66
CA MET A 291 -8.15 8.45 -4.35
C MET A 291 -7.38 7.42 -3.52
N MET A 292 -6.30 6.84 -4.07
CA MET A 292 -5.55 5.75 -3.46
C MET A 292 -4.59 6.27 -2.38
N PHE A 293 -4.42 5.50 -1.31
CA PHE A 293 -3.37 5.71 -0.31
C PHE A 293 -2.75 4.38 0.06
N VAL A 294 -1.51 4.17 -0.39
CA VAL A 294 -0.80 2.90 -0.25
C VAL A 294 -0.57 2.57 1.23
N GLY A 295 -0.24 3.55 2.07
CA GLY A 295 -0.06 3.35 3.51
C GLY A 295 -1.29 2.89 4.29
N HIS A 296 -2.47 2.82 3.68
CA HIS A 296 -3.70 2.45 4.37
C HIS A 296 -3.65 1.10 5.11
N PHE A 297 -2.88 0.13 4.60
CA PHE A 297 -2.75 -1.20 5.20
C PHE A 297 -2.13 -1.21 6.61
N GLN A 298 -1.41 -0.15 7.01
CA GLN A 298 -0.84 -0.01 8.36
C GLN A 298 -1.78 0.62 9.38
N TYR A 299 -2.92 1.16 8.95
CA TYR A 299 -3.78 1.94 9.83
C TYR A 299 -5.08 1.21 10.12
N ASN A 300 -5.53 1.34 11.37
CA ASN A 300 -6.84 0.82 11.74
C ASN A 300 -7.93 1.56 10.96
N MET A 301 -8.75 0.81 10.22
CA MET A 301 -9.94 1.34 9.58
C MET A 301 -10.87 1.94 10.65
N ASN A 302 -11.54 3.02 10.28
CA ASN A 302 -12.52 3.68 11.14
C ASN A 302 -13.92 3.04 11.06
N PHE A 303 -14.08 2.00 10.25
CA PHE A 303 -15.26 1.16 10.11
C PHE A 303 -14.86 -0.31 10.21
N PHE A 304 -15.81 -1.18 10.56
CA PHE A 304 -15.63 -2.62 10.41
C PHE A 304 -16.25 -3.05 9.08
N PRO A 305 -15.52 -3.74 8.19
CA PRO A 305 -16.03 -4.08 6.85
C PRO A 305 -17.37 -4.83 6.84
N GLU A 306 -17.68 -5.59 7.90
CA GLU A 306 -18.95 -6.32 8.05
C GLU A 306 -20.07 -5.53 8.76
N SER A 307 -19.79 -4.39 9.37
CA SER A 307 -20.82 -3.64 10.08
C SER A 307 -21.67 -2.86 9.08
N ASN A 308 -22.89 -3.34 8.82
CA ASN A 308 -23.94 -2.61 8.09
C ASN A 308 -24.47 -1.36 8.84
N GLY A 309 -23.70 -0.82 9.80
CA GLY A 309 -24.07 0.30 10.66
C GLY A 309 -22.89 1.25 10.86
N GLY A 310 -23.21 2.55 11.05
CA GLY A 310 -22.25 3.64 11.21
C GLY A 310 -21.51 3.63 12.54
N ASN A 311 -20.83 2.53 12.87
CA ASN A 311 -19.92 2.47 14.00
C ASN A 311 -18.58 3.06 13.55
N SER A 312 -18.38 4.34 13.86
CA SER A 312 -17.07 4.97 13.75
C SER A 312 -16.17 4.52 14.91
N ALA A 313 -14.92 4.16 14.62
CA ALA A 313 -13.89 4.05 15.64
C ALA A 313 -13.74 5.39 16.39
N VAL A 314 -13.33 5.33 17.66
CA VAL A 314 -13.09 6.53 18.48
C VAL A 314 -12.02 7.38 17.80
N GLN A 315 -12.36 8.62 17.46
CA GLN A 315 -11.41 9.58 16.92
C GLN A 315 -10.56 10.13 18.07
N SER A 316 -9.26 9.87 18.04
CA SER A 316 -8.31 10.57 18.90
C SER A 316 -7.95 11.92 18.27
N GLU A 317 -7.77 12.95 19.11
CA GLU A 317 -7.13 14.18 18.66
C GLU A 317 -5.69 13.89 18.21
N TRP A 318 -5.26 14.53 17.13
CA TRP A 318 -3.87 14.44 16.68
C TRP A 318 -2.97 15.20 17.65
N ILE A 319 -2.05 14.47 18.29
CA ILE A 319 -1.09 15.00 19.24
C ILE A 319 0.28 14.47 18.85
N VAL A 320 1.25 15.36 18.74
CA VAL A 320 2.67 15.01 18.57
C VAL A 320 3.35 15.20 19.93
N PRO A 321 3.68 14.12 20.65
CA PRO A 321 4.33 14.22 21.97
C PRO A 321 5.60 15.07 21.89
N GLU A 322 5.83 15.95 22.85
CA GLU A 322 7.01 16.84 22.93
C GLU A 322 7.13 17.94 21.86
N TYR A 323 6.19 18.04 20.93
CA TYR A 323 6.16 19.11 19.93
C TYR A 323 4.87 19.93 20.01
N ARG A 324 4.94 21.18 19.52
CA ARG A 324 3.80 22.08 19.36
C ARG A 324 3.64 22.50 17.91
N TYR A 325 2.40 22.54 17.45
CA TYR A 325 2.07 23.05 16.12
C TYR A 325 2.50 24.51 15.97
N ASP A 326 3.11 24.84 14.83
CA ASP A 326 3.51 26.21 14.49
C ASP A 326 2.92 26.63 13.14
N ALA A 327 1.98 27.58 13.18
CA ALA A 327 1.29 28.06 11.98
C ALA A 327 2.19 28.86 11.03
N ASN A 328 3.20 29.57 11.56
CA ASN A 328 4.10 30.38 10.73
C ASN A 328 5.08 29.48 9.99
N LEU A 329 5.67 28.50 10.68
CA LEU A 329 6.54 27.51 10.05
C LEU A 329 5.77 26.63 9.06
N THR A 330 4.51 26.28 9.37
CA THR A 330 3.65 25.55 8.42
C THR A 330 3.44 26.35 7.14
N LYS A 331 3.16 27.64 7.25
CA LYS A 331 3.01 28.50 6.07
C LYS A 331 4.33 28.59 5.27
N GLN A 332 5.44 28.78 5.96
CA GLN A 332 6.77 28.83 5.35
C GLN A 332 7.10 27.56 4.58
N PHE A 333 6.81 26.39 5.16
CA PHE A 333 7.02 25.10 4.49
C PHE A 333 6.13 24.95 3.26
N ILE A 334 4.84 25.32 3.36
CA ILE A 334 3.92 25.29 2.21
C ILE A 334 4.42 26.20 1.08
N ASP A 335 4.91 27.40 1.40
CA ASP A 335 5.47 28.33 0.42
C ASP A 335 6.75 27.75 -0.23
N LEU A 336 7.57 26.99 0.53
CA LEU A 336 8.77 26.31 0.04
C LEU A 336 8.45 25.17 -0.94
N VAL A 337 7.55 24.26 -0.56
CA VAL A 337 7.22 23.06 -1.38
C VAL A 337 6.21 23.35 -2.48
N GLY A 338 5.46 24.45 -2.38
CA GLY A 338 4.47 24.87 -3.36
C GLY A 338 3.38 23.82 -3.62
N GLY A 339 3.33 23.31 -4.85
CA GLY A 339 2.33 22.32 -5.29
C GLY A 339 2.76 20.86 -5.17
N TYR A 340 3.94 20.61 -4.60
CA TYR A 340 4.50 19.28 -4.44
C TYR A 340 3.63 18.38 -3.55
N SER A 341 3.62 17.10 -3.88
CA SER A 341 3.06 16.04 -3.06
C SER A 341 3.92 14.79 -3.20
N PRO A 342 4.25 14.09 -2.10
CA PRO A 342 5.02 12.85 -2.17
C PRO A 342 4.28 11.70 -2.89
N ILE A 343 2.95 11.78 -2.91
CA ILE A 343 2.04 10.76 -3.47
C ILE A 343 1.20 11.30 -4.63
N ASP A 344 1.78 12.14 -5.48
CA ASP A 344 1.08 12.67 -6.67
C ASP A 344 0.47 11.53 -7.52
N PRO A 345 -0.79 11.65 -8.02
CA PRO A 345 -1.62 12.86 -8.11
C PRO A 345 -2.36 13.25 -6.81
N VAL A 346 -2.31 12.43 -5.77
CA VAL A 346 -2.96 12.71 -4.50
C VAL A 346 -2.26 13.88 -3.83
N LYS A 347 -3.00 14.94 -3.52
CA LYS A 347 -2.45 16.11 -2.80
C LYS A 347 -2.43 15.86 -1.30
N VAL A 348 -1.56 16.57 -0.57
CA VAL A 348 -1.47 16.46 0.89
C VAL A 348 -1.78 17.79 1.59
N ASN A 349 -2.24 17.72 2.83
CA ASN A 349 -2.17 18.79 3.82
C ASN A 349 -0.81 18.73 4.50
N TRP A 350 -0.24 19.89 4.83
CA TRP A 350 1.03 20.01 5.53
C TRP A 350 0.81 20.58 6.93
N SER A 351 1.56 20.09 7.90
CA SER A 351 1.63 20.68 9.23
C SER A 351 3.03 20.58 9.79
N VAL A 352 3.50 21.66 10.40
CA VAL A 352 4.86 21.76 10.96
C VAL A 352 4.78 21.94 12.47
N TYR A 353 5.60 21.18 13.15
CA TYR A 353 5.66 21.10 14.60
C TYR A 353 7.07 21.44 15.06
N LYS A 354 7.16 22.29 16.07
CA LYS A 354 8.42 22.70 16.71
C LYS A 354 8.54 22.06 18.08
N ALA A 355 9.72 21.54 18.40
CA ALA A 355 10.00 20.92 19.68
C ALA A 355 9.74 21.89 20.85
N ASN A 356 9.26 21.35 21.96
CA ASN A 356 9.08 22.10 23.20
C ASN A 356 10.43 22.41 23.86
N GLU A 357 10.51 23.54 24.58
CA GLU A 357 11.76 24.00 25.23
C GLU A 357 12.28 23.04 26.31
N ASN A 358 11.40 22.22 26.91
CA ASN A 358 11.73 21.27 27.97
C ASN A 358 11.58 19.81 27.49
N ARG A 359 12.09 19.48 26.29
CA ARG A 359 12.03 18.10 25.77
C ARG A 359 13.01 17.20 26.52
N ASP A 360 12.60 15.95 26.75
CA ASP A 360 13.41 14.95 27.45
C ASP A 360 14.41 14.27 26.49
N GLN A 361 14.18 14.35 25.17
CA GLN A 361 15.04 13.75 24.15
C GLN A 361 16.06 14.78 23.60
N PRO A 362 17.34 14.70 23.98
CA PRO A 362 18.35 15.65 23.54
C PRO A 362 18.69 15.53 22.04
N PHE A 363 18.50 14.35 21.46
CA PHE A 363 18.89 14.02 20.07
C PHE A 363 17.78 14.29 19.04
N ALA A 364 16.53 14.47 19.46
CA ALA A 364 15.43 14.71 18.54
C ALA A 364 15.55 16.05 17.80
N ARG A 365 15.25 16.05 16.49
CA ARG A 365 15.27 17.25 15.63
C ARG A 365 14.32 18.33 16.15
N GLU A 366 14.67 19.59 15.90
CA GLU A 366 13.87 20.72 16.36
C GLU A 366 12.51 20.78 15.65
N ILE A 367 12.47 20.40 14.38
CA ILE A 367 11.29 20.49 13.52
C ILE A 367 10.87 19.11 13.04
N LYS A 368 9.56 18.85 13.12
CA LYS A 368 8.88 17.73 12.45
C LYS A 368 7.84 18.25 11.48
N VAL A 369 7.87 17.73 10.26
CA VAL A 369 6.91 18.05 9.20
C VAL A 369 6.04 16.83 8.96
N PHE A 370 4.72 17.01 9.01
CA PHE A 370 3.76 15.96 8.76
C PHE A 370 2.96 16.23 7.49
N ALA A 371 2.73 15.17 6.74
CA ALA A 371 1.85 15.15 5.58
C ALA A 371 0.57 14.37 5.91
N GLN A 372 -0.56 14.82 5.37
CA GLN A 372 -1.83 14.08 5.43
C GLN A 372 -2.44 14.02 4.03
N PRO A 373 -2.67 12.83 3.44
CA PRO A 373 -3.36 12.68 2.16
C PRO A 373 -4.73 13.40 2.14
N LYS A 374 -4.98 14.21 1.11
CA LYS A 374 -6.26 14.92 0.87
C LYS A 374 -7.25 14.02 0.15
N ILE A 375 -7.51 12.86 0.73
CA ILE A 375 -8.52 11.92 0.26
C ILE A 375 -9.56 11.71 1.36
N LYS A 376 -10.77 11.31 0.97
CA LYS A 376 -11.87 11.12 1.92
C LYS A 376 -11.64 9.92 2.86
N THR A 377 -10.82 8.99 2.41
CA THR A 377 -10.67 7.63 2.93
C THR A 377 -9.80 7.55 4.18
N THR A 378 -8.94 8.55 4.42
CA THR A 378 -8.03 8.60 5.58
C THR A 378 -7.91 10.02 6.14
N ARG A 379 -7.55 10.11 7.42
CA ARG A 379 -7.15 11.36 8.09
C ARG A 379 -5.79 11.21 8.78
N GLN A 380 -5.02 10.22 8.35
CA GLN A 380 -3.74 9.91 8.97
C GLN A 380 -2.71 11.00 8.66
N TRP A 381 -2.02 11.46 9.70
CA TRP A 381 -0.81 12.26 9.56
C TRP A 381 0.40 11.34 9.59
N VAL A 382 1.35 11.56 8.69
CA VAL A 382 2.56 10.77 8.49
C VAL A 382 3.76 11.70 8.64
N LEU A 383 4.80 11.26 9.36
CA LEU A 383 6.02 12.05 9.52
C LEU A 383 6.79 12.01 8.20
N PHE A 384 6.82 13.15 7.52
CA PHE A 384 7.37 13.28 6.18
C PHE A 384 8.86 13.67 6.19
N ALA A 385 9.22 14.63 7.05
CA ALA A 385 10.58 15.15 7.12
C ALA A 385 10.87 15.76 8.49
N GLU A 386 12.16 15.87 8.78
CA GLU A 386 12.67 16.53 9.97
C GLU A 386 13.73 17.57 9.62
N GLY A 387 13.89 18.57 10.49
CA GLY A 387 14.81 19.65 10.23
C GLY A 387 15.06 20.55 11.42
N VAL A 388 15.60 21.73 11.12
CA VAL A 388 15.98 22.75 12.10
C VAL A 388 15.49 24.13 11.68
N VAL A 389 15.55 25.08 12.60
CA VAL A 389 15.34 26.49 12.30
C VAL A 389 16.66 27.23 12.46
N ASP A 390 17.06 27.98 11.42
CA ASP A 390 18.28 28.78 11.45
C ASP A 390 18.15 30.03 12.36
N ALA A 391 19.24 30.78 12.49
CA ALA A 391 19.28 31.99 13.32
C ALA A 391 18.35 33.11 12.83
N GLN A 392 17.88 33.04 11.59
CA GLN A 392 16.96 33.98 10.96
C GLN A 392 15.50 33.54 11.09
N GLY A 393 15.24 32.35 11.65
CA GLY A 393 13.90 31.80 11.78
C GLY A 393 13.41 31.07 10.52
N MET A 394 14.32 30.65 9.64
CA MET A 394 14.00 29.91 8.41
C MET A 394 14.16 28.41 8.61
N LEU A 395 13.22 27.64 8.06
CA LEU A 395 13.32 26.19 7.98
C LEU A 395 14.52 25.77 7.15
N GLN A 396 15.29 24.82 7.68
CA GLN A 396 16.37 24.15 6.97
C GLN A 396 16.22 22.63 7.10
N PHE A 397 16.46 21.96 5.99
CA PHE A 397 16.47 20.51 5.85
C PHE A 397 17.83 20.10 5.32
N TYR A 398 18.31 18.94 5.73
CA TYR A 398 19.57 18.43 5.20
C TYR A 398 19.44 18.14 3.69
N SER A 399 20.52 18.40 2.95
CA SER A 399 20.65 18.14 1.52
C SER A 399 22.12 17.90 1.22
N TYR A 400 22.45 16.71 0.74
CA TYR A 400 23.77 16.34 0.28
C TYR A 400 24.23 17.25 -0.85
N ALA A 401 23.32 17.66 -1.74
CA ALA A 401 23.65 18.59 -2.83
C ALA A 401 24.13 19.94 -2.28
N ASP A 402 23.46 20.45 -1.24
CA ASP A 402 23.81 21.72 -0.61
C ASP A 402 25.17 21.59 0.09
N VAL A 403 25.42 20.48 0.80
CA VAL A 403 26.71 20.19 1.42
C VAL A 403 27.84 20.10 0.38
N VAL A 404 27.58 19.46 -0.77
CA VAL A 404 28.55 19.37 -1.86
C VAL A 404 28.86 20.74 -2.46
N GLU A 405 27.83 21.57 -2.70
CA GLU A 405 27.99 22.93 -3.22
C GLU A 405 28.83 23.78 -2.24
N GLU A 406 28.56 23.71 -0.94
CA GLU A 406 29.34 24.43 0.08
C GLU A 406 30.82 24.00 0.12
N VAL A 407 31.10 22.71 -0.05
CA VAL A 407 32.48 22.17 0.06
C VAL A 407 33.29 22.37 -1.24
N ILE A 408 32.64 22.28 -2.40
CA ILE A 408 33.33 22.24 -3.70
C ILE A 408 33.27 23.58 -4.46
N GLY A 409 32.26 24.42 -4.21
CA GLY A 409 32.07 25.71 -4.87
C GLY A 409 31.30 25.61 -6.17
#